data_AF-T1BM47-F1
#
_entry.id   AF-T1BM47-F1
#
_cell.length_a   1.000
_cell.length_b   1.000
_cell.length_c   1.000
_cell.angle_alpha   90.00
_cell.angle_beta   90.00
_cell.angle_gamma   90.00
#
_symmetry.space_group_name_H-M   'P 1'
#
loop_
_entity.id
_entity.type
_entity.pdbx_description
1 polymer ?
#
loop_
_entity_poly.entity_id
_entity_poly.type
_entity_poly.pdbx_seq_one_letter_code
_entity_poly.pdbx_strand_id
1 'polypeptide(L)'
;AAGEPRRGYNTGMTATSTLTGHLLIAMPGLRDPDFEHTVTLICQHNEDGALGLVVNRTSAYRLQDLLQQMDISTDDDPLAQQAVLAGGPL
;
A
#
# COMPACT_ATOMS: atom_id res chain seq x y z
N ALA A 1 24.28 14.24 36.51
CA ALA A 1 23.01 13.71 35.97
C ALA A 1 23.26 13.32 34.52
N ALA A 2 23.53 12.04 34.27
CA ALA A 2 23.84 11.52 32.93
C ALA A 2 22.52 11.22 32.21
N GLY A 3 22.29 11.83 31.05
CA GLY A 3 21.12 11.58 30.22
C GLY A 3 21.19 10.20 29.57
N GLU A 4 20.12 9.43 29.66
CA GLU A 4 20.01 8.11 29.05
C GLU A 4 20.11 8.21 27.52
N PRO A 5 20.83 7.29 26.84
CA PRO A 5 20.85 7.25 25.39
C PRO A 5 19.45 6.90 24.87
N ARG A 6 18.88 7.76 24.02
CA ARG A 6 17.61 7.52 23.34
C ARG A 6 17.73 6.23 22.53
N ARG A 7 17.17 5.14 23.04
CA ARG A 7 17.16 3.84 22.39
C ARG A 7 16.42 3.98 21.06
N GLY A 8 17.16 3.98 19.95
CA GLY A 8 16.58 4.11 18.62
C GLY A 8 15.62 2.95 18.36
N TYR A 9 14.43 3.25 17.86
CA TYR A 9 13.35 2.29 17.58
C TYR A 9 13.74 1.17 16.58
N ASN A 10 14.89 1.28 15.92
CA ASN A 10 15.31 0.39 14.83
C ASN A 10 16.33 -0.69 15.26
N THR A 11 16.63 -0.79 16.56
CA THR A 11 17.72 -1.63 17.11
C THR A 11 17.52 -3.14 16.89
N GLY A 12 16.33 -3.58 16.45
CA GLY A 12 16.01 -4.98 16.20
C GLY A 12 15.87 -5.38 14.72
N MET A 13 16.04 -4.46 13.77
CA MET A 13 15.88 -4.78 12.35
C MET A 13 17.11 -5.55 11.85
N THR A 14 17.15 -6.85 12.11
CA THR A 14 18.06 -7.76 11.40
C THR A 14 17.87 -7.50 9.91
N ALA A 15 18.96 -7.19 9.20
CA ALA A 15 18.92 -6.79 7.79
C ALA A 15 18.33 -7.90 6.92
N THR A 16 17.01 -7.92 6.78
CA THR A 16 16.32 -8.69 5.76
C THR A 16 16.57 -7.98 4.44
N SER A 17 17.18 -8.69 3.49
CA SER A 17 17.48 -8.21 2.13
C SER A 17 16.23 -7.91 1.29
N THR A 18 15.03 -8.12 1.85
CA THR A 18 13.75 -7.88 1.20
C THR A 18 12.84 -7.03 2.08
N LEU A 19 11.98 -6.25 1.42
CA LEU A 19 10.96 -5.39 2.01
C LEU A 19 9.57 -6.01 1.87
N THR A 20 9.49 -7.23 1.36
CA THR A 20 8.23 -7.98 1.24
C THR A 20 7.50 -8.03 2.58
N GLY A 21 6.20 -7.78 2.57
CA GLY A 21 5.35 -7.74 3.76
C GLY A 21 5.45 -6.45 4.59
N HIS A 22 6.23 -5.46 4.14
CA HIS A 22 6.35 -4.17 4.82
C HIS A 22 5.47 -3.09 4.18
N LEU A 23 5.12 -2.09 4.98
CA LEU A 23 4.45 -0.88 4.52
C LEU A 23 5.48 0.23 4.28
N LEU A 24 5.45 0.81 3.09
CA LEU A 24 6.13 2.06 2.79
C LEU A 24 5.19 3.22 3.10
N ILE A 25 5.69 4.17 3.89
CA ILE A 25 4.96 5.37 4.27
C ILE A 25 5.57 6.54 3.49
N ALA A 26 4.76 7.17 2.65
CA ALA A 26 5.20 8.35 1.92
C ALA A 26 5.50 9.49 2.89
N MET A 27 6.73 10.02 2.82
CA MET A 27 7.11 11.17 3.63
C MET A 27 6.36 12.43 3.16
N PRO A 28 6.02 13.38 4.06
CA PRO A 28 5.27 14.58 3.69
C PRO A 28 5.92 15.46 2.61
N GLY A 29 7.23 15.29 2.37
CA GLY A 29 7.96 16.01 1.33
C GLY A 29 7.92 15.35 -0.05
N LEU A 30 7.34 14.15 -0.19
CA LEU A 30 7.20 13.47 -1.47
C LEU A 30 6.13 14.19 -2.31
N ARG A 31 6.53 14.71 -3.48
CA ARG A 31 5.66 15.50 -4.37
C ARG A 31 5.16 14.74 -5.59
N ASP A 32 5.35 13.43 -5.58
CA ASP A 32 4.83 12.58 -6.63
C ASP A 32 3.32 12.41 -6.41
N PRO A 33 2.45 12.84 -7.34
CA PRO A 33 1.00 12.78 -7.15
C PRO A 33 0.48 11.34 -7.02
N ASP A 34 1.21 10.35 -7.53
CA ASP A 34 0.83 8.95 -7.41
C ASP A 34 1.10 8.37 -6.02
N PHE A 35 2.08 8.94 -5.30
CA PHE A 35 2.56 8.42 -4.01
C PHE A 35 2.49 9.42 -2.85
N GLU A 36 2.09 10.67 -3.07
CA GLU A 36 1.95 11.63 -1.97
C GLU A 36 0.89 11.15 -0.97
N HIS A 37 1.25 11.17 0.32
CA HIS A 37 0.41 10.69 1.42
C HIS A 37 -0.10 9.24 1.28
N THR A 38 0.58 8.39 0.49
CA THR A 38 0.19 6.99 0.35
C THR A 38 0.84 6.09 1.38
N VAL A 39 0.15 4.99 1.68
CA VAL A 39 0.67 3.81 2.37
C VAL A 39 0.67 2.67 1.38
N THR A 40 1.85 2.12 1.09
CA THR A 40 2.04 1.08 0.08
C THR A 40 2.52 -0.22 0.73
N LEU A 41 1.77 -1.31 0.56
CA LEU A 41 2.19 -2.65 0.95
C LEU A 41 3.12 -3.23 -0.12
N ILE A 42 4.32 -3.68 0.26
CA ILE A 42 5.22 -4.37 -0.65
C ILE A 42 4.87 -5.86 -0.68
N CYS A 43 4.40 -6.32 -1.84
CA CYS A 43 4.02 -7.71 -2.08
C CYS A 43 5.21 -8.57 -2.54
N GLN A 44 6.18 -7.96 -3.24
CA GLN A 44 7.39 -8.62 -3.70
C GLN A 44 8.53 -7.60 -3.73
N HIS A 45 9.72 -8.00 -3.30
CA HIS A 45 10.96 -7.23 -3.45
C HIS A 45 12.13 -8.19 -3.65
N ASN A 46 12.74 -8.12 -4.84
CA ASN A 46 13.88 -8.92 -5.29
C ASN A 46 14.84 -8.04 -6.12
N GLU A 47 15.82 -8.66 -6.79
CA GLU A 47 16.83 -7.96 -7.59
C GLU A 47 16.25 -7.28 -8.85
N ASP A 48 15.10 -7.75 -9.36
CA ASP A 48 14.40 -7.17 -10.50
C ASP A 48 13.57 -5.92 -10.13
N GLY A 49 13.35 -5.69 -8.84
CA GLY A 49 12.62 -4.53 -8.32
C GLY A 49 11.63 -4.88 -7.22
N ALA A 50 10.61 -4.03 -7.07
CA ALA A 50 9.58 -4.20 -6.07
C ALA A 50 8.18 -4.00 -6.66
N LEU A 51 7.25 -4.87 -6.27
CA LEU A 51 5.82 -4.75 -6.53
C LEU A 51 5.11 -4.38 -5.24
N GLY A 52 4.28 -3.34 -5.28
CA GLY A 52 3.49 -2.92 -4.14
C GLY A 52 2.08 -2.46 -4.52
N LEU A 53 1.22 -2.38 -3.52
CA LEU A 53 -0.17 -1.94 -3.62
C LEU A 53 -0.42 -0.79 -2.65
N VAL A 54 -0.94 0.33 -3.16
CA VAL A 54 -1.43 1.42 -2.32
C VAL A 54 -2.74 1.00 -1.64
N VAL A 55 -2.78 1.09 -0.31
CA VAL A 55 -3.90 0.57 0.50
C VAL A 55 -4.80 1.65 1.09
N ASN A 56 -4.49 2.93 0.85
CA ASN A 56 -5.21 4.06 1.45
C ASN A 56 -5.74 5.08 0.43
N ARG A 57 -5.82 4.72 -0.85
CA ARG A 57 -6.33 5.59 -1.91
C ARG A 57 -7.52 4.95 -2.60
N THR A 58 -8.70 5.55 -2.43
CA THR A 58 -9.93 5.12 -3.13
C THR A 58 -9.89 5.56 -4.58
N SER A 59 -10.35 4.70 -5.47
CA SER A 59 -10.56 5.01 -6.89
C SER A 59 -11.96 5.60 -7.12
N ALA A 60 -12.26 5.93 -8.38
CA ALA A 60 -13.60 6.36 -8.80
C ALA A 60 -14.57 5.20 -9.05
N TYR A 61 -14.10 3.95 -8.99
CA TYR A 61 -14.89 2.77 -9.32
C TYR A 61 -15.46 2.10 -8.06
N ARG A 62 -16.68 1.59 -8.17
CA ARG A 62 -17.22 0.60 -7.23
C ARG A 62 -16.93 -0.80 -7.76
N LEU A 63 -16.99 -1.77 -6.86
CA LEU A 63 -16.74 -3.16 -7.22
C LEU A 63 -17.72 -3.66 -8.29
N GLN A 64 -18.98 -3.26 -8.22
CA GLN A 64 -20.01 -3.58 -9.23
C GLN A 64 -19.57 -3.22 -10.65
N ASP A 65 -18.91 -2.07 -10.84
CA ASP A 65 -18.59 -1.54 -12.16
C ASP A 65 -17.50 -2.42 -12.80
N LEU A 66 -16.54 -2.86 -11.99
CA LEU A 66 -15.48 -3.78 -12.40
C LEU A 66 -16.02 -5.18 -12.67
N LEU A 67 -16.89 -5.69 -11.79
CA LEU A 67 -17.50 -7.00 -11.95
C LEU A 67 -18.33 -7.08 -13.25
N GLN A 68 -19.14 -6.05 -13.53
CA GLN A 68 -19.89 -5.96 -14.78
C GLN A 68 -18.99 -5.91 -16.01
N GLN A 69 -17.88 -5.16 -15.96
CA GLN A 69 -16.92 -5.10 -17.07
C GLN A 69 -16.25 -6.47 -17.35
N MET A 70 -16.10 -7.31 -16.32
CA MET A 70 -15.53 -8.65 -16.42
C MET A 70 -16.57 -9.75 -16.66
N ASP A 71 -17.85 -9.40 -16.81
CA ASP A 71 -18.98 -10.34 -16.93
C ASP A 71 -19.07 -11.32 -15.73
N ILE A 72 -18.85 -10.79 -14.52
CA ILE A 72 -18.93 -11.54 -13.26
C ILE A 72 -20.17 -11.07 -12.49
N SER A 73 -21.07 -12.00 -12.17
CA SER A 73 -22.25 -11.74 -11.34
C SER A 73 -21.92 -11.80 -9.84
N THR A 74 -22.57 -10.93 -9.06
CA THR A 74 -22.55 -11.00 -7.59
C THR A 74 -23.97 -10.77 -7.06
N ASP A 75 -24.37 -11.58 -6.07
CA ASP A 75 -25.65 -11.43 -5.37
C ASP A 75 -25.52 -10.62 -4.06
N ASP A 76 -24.32 -10.15 -3.75
CA ASP A 76 -24.00 -9.42 -2.52
C ASP A 76 -23.97 -7.90 -2.80
N ASP A 77 -25.13 -7.26 -2.61
CA ASP A 77 -25.30 -5.81 -2.83
C ASP A 77 -24.32 -4.94 -2.01
N PRO A 78 -24.11 -5.15 -0.69
CA PRO A 78 -23.17 -4.33 0.06
C PRO A 78 -21.72 -4.49 -0.43
N LEU A 79 -21.30 -5.70 -0.83
CA LEU A 79 -20.00 -5.93 -1.45
C LEU A 79 -19.89 -5.19 -2.80
N ALA A 80 -20.92 -5.27 -3.64
CA ALA A 80 -20.98 -4.65 -4.95
C ALA A 80 -20.86 -3.11 -4.87
N GLN A 81 -21.41 -2.49 -3.84
CA GLN A 81 -21.33 -1.03 -3.63
C GLN A 81 -20.00 -0.55 -3.03
N GLN A 82 -19.11 -1.46 -2.62
CA GLN A 82 -17.85 -1.07 -2.00
C GLN A 82 -16.94 -0.33 -2.99
N ALA A 83 -16.34 0.77 -2.55
CA ALA A 83 -15.34 1.50 -3.32
C ALA A 83 -14.07 0.67 -3.50
N VAL A 84 -13.55 0.63 -4.72
CA VAL A 84 -12.29 -0.07 -5.03
C VAL A 84 -11.12 0.88 -4.77
N LEU A 85 -10.01 0.35 -4.28
CA LEU A 85 -8.78 1.13 -4.07
C LEU A 85 -7.94 1.18 -5.35
N ALA A 86 -7.30 2.32 -5.60
CA ALA A 86 -6.31 2.46 -6.66
C ALA A 86 -4.98 1.86 -6.17
N GLY A 87 -4.50 0.80 -6.83
CA GLY A 87 -3.30 0.06 -6.40
C GLY A 87 -1.97 0.80 -6.59
N GLY A 88 -1.95 1.91 -7.33
CA GLY A 88 -0.76 2.65 -7.73
C GLY A 88 -0.53 2.62 -9.25
N PRO A 89 0.44 3.39 -9.76
CA PRO A 89 0.82 3.38 -11.17
C PRO A 89 1.54 2.06 -11.52
N LEU A 90 1.43 1.65 -12.78
CA LEU A 90 2.13 0.49 -13.37
C LEU A 90 3.33 0.94 -14.21
#